data_AF-A0A1M5TMZ0-F1
#
_entry.id   AF-A0A1M5TMZ0-F1
#
_cell.length_a   1.000
_cell.length_b   1.000
_cell.length_c   1.000
_cell.angle_alpha   90.00
_cell.angle_beta   90.00
_cell.angle_gamma   90.00
#
_symmetry.space_group_name_H-M   'P 1'
#
loop_
_entity.id
_entity.type
_entity.pdbx_description
1 polymer ?
#
loop_
_entity_poly.entity_id
_entity_poly.type
_entity_poly.pdbx_seq_one_letter_code
_entity_poly.pdbx_strand_id
1 'polypeptide(L)'
;MNSDYYESCFQNEFIEECKKQIDETDLKLADIEILGSVVIIMGYLLLIIASKLDKMKIKNKNFKCNFNMGPAKVTYMAFVIAFLGIVILSYVASKRRSQMVLKRNVGLTQENLKPYDEISGAYFISILAYFIRVIGANGLFKTESNEEVLV
;
A
#
# COMPACT_ATOMS: atom_id res chain seq x y z
N MET A 1 -42.33 34.45 -12.10
CA MET A 1 -41.54 33.54 -11.23
C MET A 1 -40.22 33.29 -11.95
N ASN A 2 -39.09 33.69 -11.37
CA ASN A 2 -37.79 33.76 -12.06
C ASN A 2 -37.16 32.38 -12.25
N SER A 3 -36.86 32.05 -13.51
CA SER A 3 -36.09 30.86 -13.94
C SER A 3 -34.76 30.73 -13.18
N ASP A 4 -34.08 31.86 -12.99
CA ASP A 4 -32.76 31.94 -12.33
C ASP A 4 -32.76 31.44 -10.88
N TYR A 5 -33.91 31.54 -10.18
CA TYR A 5 -34.02 31.09 -8.79
C TYR A 5 -34.04 29.56 -8.72
N TYR A 6 -34.76 28.90 -9.63
CA TYR A 6 -34.82 27.45 -9.71
C TYR A 6 -33.48 26.85 -10.17
N GLU A 7 -32.81 27.49 -11.13
CA GLU A 7 -31.46 27.08 -11.55
C GLU A 7 -30.45 27.18 -10.40
N SER A 8 -30.48 28.27 -9.62
CA SER A 8 -29.57 28.43 -8.48
C SER A 8 -29.82 27.40 -7.36
N CYS A 9 -31.09 27.06 -7.10
CA CYS A 9 -31.46 26.10 -6.07
C CYS A 9 -31.04 24.67 -6.46
N PHE A 10 -31.29 24.30 -7.73
CA PHE A 10 -30.89 23.00 -8.27
C PHE A 10 -29.37 22.84 -8.31
N GLN A 11 -28.64 23.90 -8.68
CA GLN A 11 -27.19 23.89 -8.71
C GLN A 11 -26.58 23.74 -7.31
N ASN A 12 -27.18 24.37 -6.28
CA ASN A 12 -26.73 24.22 -4.90
C ASN A 12 -26.98 22.80 -4.36
N GLU A 13 -28.16 22.23 -4.62
CA GLU A 13 -28.49 20.86 -4.18
C GLU A 13 -27.57 19.81 -4.82
N PHE A 14 -27.24 19.99 -6.12
CA PHE A 14 -26.26 19.14 -6.81
C PHE A 14 -24.85 19.23 -6.21
N ILE A 15 -24.39 20.44 -5.90
CA ILE A 15 -23.05 20.66 -5.30
C ILE A 15 -22.98 20.04 -3.90
N GLU A 16 -24.04 20.16 -3.08
CA GLU A 16 -24.09 19.54 -1.76
C GLU A 16 -24.04 18.00 -1.82
N GLU A 17 -24.79 17.40 -2.74
CA GLU A 17 -24.77 15.94 -2.92
C GLU A 17 -23.40 15.46 -3.41
N CYS A 18 -22.76 16.18 -4.36
CA CYS A 18 -21.39 15.90 -4.78
C CYS A 18 -20.41 15.98 -3.61
N LYS A 19 -20.50 17.01 -2.77
CA LYS A 19 -19.64 17.18 -1.60
C LYS A 19 -19.80 16.01 -0.62
N LYS A 20 -21.04 15.62 -0.33
CA LYS A 20 -21.34 14.49 0.57
C LYS A 20 -20.75 13.18 0.06
N GLN A 21 -20.90 12.87 -1.23
CA GLN A 21 -20.34 11.65 -1.83
C GLN A 21 -18.81 11.65 -1.81
N ILE A 22 -18.20 12.81 -2.02
CA ILE A 22 -16.75 13.00 -1.93
C ILE A 22 -16.26 12.74 -0.50
N ASP A 23 -16.93 13.30 0.50
CA ASP A 23 -16.57 13.14 1.91
C ASP A 23 -16.73 11.68 2.37
N GLU A 24 -17.81 11.00 1.99
CA GLU A 24 -17.99 9.56 2.25
C GLU A 24 -16.90 8.71 1.59
N THR A 25 -16.45 9.10 0.40
CA THR A 25 -15.36 8.42 -0.29
C THR A 25 -14.02 8.67 0.40
N ASP A 26 -13.76 9.89 0.87
CA ASP A 26 -12.55 10.24 1.63
C ASP A 26 -12.44 9.42 2.92
N LEU A 27 -13.55 9.21 3.63
CA LEU A 27 -13.61 8.35 4.81
C LEU A 27 -13.27 6.89 4.48
N LYS A 28 -13.91 6.32 3.44
CA LYS A 28 -13.63 4.95 3.00
C LYS A 28 -12.18 4.76 2.57
N LEU A 29 -11.59 5.76 1.90
CA LEU A 29 -10.19 5.72 1.51
C LEU A 29 -9.26 5.77 2.73
N ALA A 30 -9.60 6.53 3.77
CA ALA A 30 -8.83 6.54 5.01
C ALA A 30 -8.83 5.16 5.70
N ASP A 31 -9.97 4.46 5.72
CA ASP A 31 -10.04 3.09 6.27
C ASP A 31 -9.17 2.11 5.47
N ILE A 32 -9.18 2.22 4.14
CA ILE A 32 -8.33 1.41 3.26
C ILE A 32 -6.86 1.76 3.44
N GLU A 33 -6.53 3.02 3.68
CA GLU A 33 -5.17 3.49 3.96
C GLU A 33 -4.64 2.91 5.27
N ILE A 34 -5.48 2.87 6.31
CA ILE A 34 -5.17 2.21 7.58
C ILE A 34 -4.90 0.73 7.33
N LEU A 35 -5.77 0.03 6.61
CA LEU A 35 -5.59 -1.38 6.27
C LEU A 35 -4.28 -1.62 5.53
N GLY A 36 -4.00 -0.85 4.47
CA GLY A 36 -2.76 -0.95 3.70
C GLY A 36 -1.52 -0.72 4.58
N SER A 37 -1.58 0.26 5.47
CA SER A 37 -0.51 0.57 6.43
C SER A 37 -0.27 -0.58 7.42
N VAL A 38 -1.34 -1.17 7.96
CA VAL A 38 -1.26 -2.34 8.87
C VAL A 38 -0.60 -3.52 8.16
N VAL A 39 -1.00 -3.81 6.91
CA VAL A 39 -0.41 -4.88 6.11
C VAL A 39 1.09 -4.65 5.88
N ILE A 40 1.52 -3.42 5.59
CA ILE A 40 2.95 -3.08 5.48
C ILE A 40 3.69 -3.34 6.79
N ILE A 41 3.14 -2.89 7.92
CA ILE A 41 3.74 -3.09 9.25
C ILE A 41 3.92 -4.58 9.53
N MET A 42 2.92 -5.42 9.22
CA MET A 42 3.02 -6.87 9.37
C MET A 42 4.18 -7.45 8.54
N GLY A 43 4.35 -6.99 7.29
CA GLY A 43 5.49 -7.37 6.46
C GLY A 43 6.83 -7.00 7.10
N TYR A 44 6.97 -5.80 7.63
CA TYR A 44 8.21 -5.38 8.30
C TYR A 44 8.48 -6.13 9.61
N LEU A 45 7.44 -6.51 10.37
CA LEU A 45 7.60 -7.36 11.55
C LEU A 45 8.16 -8.74 11.18
N LEU A 46 7.72 -9.32 10.05
CA LEU A 46 8.28 -10.57 9.54
C LEU A 46 9.74 -10.41 9.09
N LEU A 47 10.14 -9.26 8.51
CA LEU A 47 11.55 -8.99 8.22
C LEU A 47 12.41 -8.97 9.49
N ILE A 48 11.91 -8.37 10.57
CA ILE A 48 12.61 -8.39 11.87
C ILE A 48 12.78 -9.83 12.38
N ILE A 49 11.74 -10.65 12.24
CA ILE A 49 11.80 -12.08 12.61
C ILE A 49 12.82 -12.82 11.74
N ALA A 50 12.80 -12.61 10.42
CA ALA A 50 13.76 -13.22 9.50
C ALA A 50 15.20 -12.86 9.86
N SER A 51 15.49 -11.58 10.18
CA SER A 51 16.82 -11.16 10.62
C SER A 51 17.23 -11.78 11.96
N LYS A 52 16.28 -12.04 12.87
CA LYS A 52 16.57 -12.76 14.12
C LYS A 52 16.91 -14.23 13.85
N LEU A 53 16.16 -14.89 12.97
CA LEU A 53 16.44 -16.27 12.55
C LEU A 53 17.81 -16.38 11.88
N ASP A 54 18.14 -15.43 11.02
CA ASP A 54 19.43 -15.39 10.34
C ASP A 54 20.59 -15.22 11.34
N LYS A 55 20.45 -14.31 12.31
CA LYS A 55 21.40 -14.18 13.43
C LYS A 55 21.56 -15.47 14.23
N MET A 56 20.49 -16.22 14.45
CA MET A 56 20.55 -17.49 15.17
C MET A 56 21.24 -18.57 14.35
N LYS A 57 20.96 -18.67 13.04
CA LYS A 57 21.64 -19.59 12.10
C LYS A 57 23.15 -19.35 12.07
N ILE A 58 23.58 -18.09 12.06
CA ILE A 58 25.01 -17.72 12.09
C ILE A 58 25.68 -18.15 13.40
N LYS A 59 25.01 -17.93 14.54
CA LYS A 59 25.57 -18.22 15.87
C LYS A 59 25.56 -19.72 16.21
N ASN A 60 24.57 -20.47 15.73
CA ASN A 60 24.42 -21.89 15.98
C ASN A 60 24.49 -22.68 14.68
N LYS A 61 25.66 -23.28 14.39
CA LYS A 61 25.85 -24.15 13.22
C LYS A 61 24.89 -25.35 13.16
N ASN A 62 24.30 -25.74 14.30
CA ASN A 62 23.30 -26.80 14.42
C ASN A 62 21.88 -26.26 14.67
N PHE A 63 21.57 -25.03 14.24
CA PHE A 63 20.26 -24.42 14.45
C PHE A 63 19.17 -25.19 13.69
N LYS A 64 18.45 -26.06 14.39
CA LYS A 64 17.14 -26.57 13.97
C LYS A 64 16.10 -25.66 14.60
N CYS A 65 15.55 -24.72 13.82
CA CYS A 65 14.45 -23.90 14.31
C CYS A 65 13.21 -24.79 14.47
N ASN A 66 12.49 -24.66 15.59
CA ASN A 66 11.18 -25.30 15.76
C ASN A 66 10.09 -24.67 14.86
N PHE A 67 10.39 -23.54 14.21
CA PHE A 67 9.64 -23.10 13.04
C PHE A 67 10.17 -23.87 11.83
N ASN A 68 9.32 -24.64 11.15
CA ASN A 68 9.61 -25.28 9.86
C ASN A 68 9.86 -24.27 8.70
N MET A 69 10.40 -23.08 8.99
CA MET A 69 10.67 -22.02 8.03
C MET A 69 12.04 -21.40 8.29
N GLY A 70 12.95 -21.54 7.31
CA GLY A 70 14.23 -20.85 7.29
C GLY A 70 14.11 -19.33 7.08
N PRO A 71 15.18 -18.57 7.39
CA PRO A 71 15.20 -17.11 7.27
C PRO A 71 14.83 -16.61 5.86
N ALA A 72 15.24 -17.28 4.78
CA ALA A 72 14.90 -16.82 3.42
C ALA A 72 13.40 -16.97 3.12
N LYS A 73 12.75 -18.04 3.60
CA LYS A 73 11.30 -18.23 3.46
C LYS A 73 10.50 -17.13 4.17
N VAL A 74 10.89 -16.80 5.41
CA VAL A 74 10.25 -15.72 6.17
C VAL A 74 10.46 -14.37 5.49
N THR A 75 11.66 -14.13 4.93
CA THR A 75 11.97 -12.91 4.16
C THR A 75 11.10 -12.79 2.91
N TYR A 76 10.92 -13.88 2.17
CA TYR A 76 10.04 -13.92 1.01
C TYR A 76 8.59 -13.58 1.38
N MET A 77 8.03 -14.24 2.40
CA MET A 77 6.68 -13.95 2.88
C MET A 77 6.52 -12.50 3.33
N ALA A 78 7.54 -11.96 4.01
CA ALA A 78 7.57 -10.59 4.48
C ALA A 78 7.45 -9.59 3.31
N PHE A 79 8.23 -9.78 2.24
CA PHE A 79 8.15 -8.91 1.06
C PHE A 79 6.85 -9.08 0.27
N VAL A 80 6.28 -10.28 0.19
CA VAL A 80 4.96 -10.48 -0.44
C VAL A 80 3.88 -9.70 0.32
N ILE A 81 3.86 -9.81 1.65
CA ILE A 81 2.89 -9.09 2.49
C ILE A 81 3.10 -7.58 2.37
N ALA A 82 4.33 -7.09 2.48
CA ALA A 82 4.61 -5.66 2.33
C ALA A 82 4.26 -5.14 0.92
N PHE A 83 4.46 -5.96 -0.13
CA PHE A 83 4.06 -5.61 -1.49
C PHE A 83 2.55 -5.45 -1.63
N LEU A 84 1.74 -6.35 -1.05
CA LEU A 84 0.28 -6.20 -1.02
C LEU A 84 -0.14 -4.90 -0.34
N GLY A 85 0.48 -4.55 0.78
CA GLY A 85 0.22 -3.29 1.48
C GLY A 85 0.55 -2.07 0.61
N ILE A 86 1.68 -2.08 -0.11
CA ILE A 86 2.06 -1.01 -1.04
C ILE A 86 1.08 -0.88 -2.21
N VAL A 87 0.57 -2.00 -2.75
CA VAL A 87 -0.45 -1.98 -3.80
C VAL A 87 -1.75 -1.32 -3.30
N ILE A 88 -2.19 -1.65 -2.08
CA ILE A 88 -3.35 -1.02 -1.45
C ILE A 88 -3.13 0.49 -1.29
N LEU A 89 -1.98 0.90 -0.76
CA LEU A 89 -1.69 2.32 -0.58
C LEU A 89 -1.54 3.07 -1.92
N SER A 90 -1.02 2.41 -2.96
CA SER A 90 -1.00 2.98 -4.31
C SER A 90 -2.40 3.21 -4.86
N TYR A 91 -3.34 2.28 -4.64
CA TYR A 91 -4.73 2.47 -5.02
C TYR A 91 -5.35 3.68 -4.30
N VAL A 92 -5.12 3.80 -2.99
CA VAL A 92 -5.59 4.96 -2.20
C VAL A 92 -5.02 6.26 -2.75
N ALA A 93 -3.71 6.33 -2.97
CA ALA A 93 -3.05 7.52 -3.49
C ALA A 93 -3.61 7.95 -4.86
N SER A 94 -3.82 7.00 -5.77
CA SER A 94 -4.44 7.27 -7.07
C SER A 94 -5.88 7.78 -6.93
N LYS A 95 -6.68 7.21 -6.01
CA LYS A 95 -8.05 7.66 -5.77
C LYS A 95 -8.12 9.05 -5.13
N ARG A 96 -7.28 9.34 -4.14
CA ARG A 96 -7.16 10.69 -3.54
C ARG A 96 -6.81 11.73 -4.60
N ARG A 97 -5.86 11.41 -5.49
CA ARG A 97 -5.53 12.27 -6.64
C ARG A 97 -6.74 12.51 -7.54
N SER A 98 -7.46 11.46 -7.93
CA SER A 98 -8.66 11.59 -8.77
C SER A 98 -9.75 12.44 -8.11
N GLN A 99 -9.96 12.31 -6.80
CA GLN A 99 -10.92 13.14 -6.07
C GLN A 99 -10.49 14.60 -6.00
N MET A 100 -9.19 14.89 -5.82
CA MET A 100 -8.71 16.28 -5.84
C MET A 100 -8.87 16.92 -7.22
N VAL A 101 -8.66 16.16 -8.30
CA VAL A 101 -8.98 16.60 -9.66
C VAL A 101 -10.49 16.90 -9.79
N LEU A 102 -11.35 16.01 -9.29
CA LEU A 102 -12.80 16.22 -9.31
C LEU A 102 -13.20 17.46 -8.52
N LYS A 103 -12.76 17.59 -7.26
CA LYS A 103 -13.01 18.75 -6.39
C LYS A 103 -12.61 20.05 -7.09
N ARG A 104 -11.48 20.08 -7.80
CA ARG A 104 -11.05 21.25 -8.57
C ARG A 104 -11.96 21.53 -9.76
N ASN A 105 -12.33 20.50 -10.53
CA ASN A 105 -13.17 20.63 -11.72
C ASN A 105 -14.59 21.12 -11.38
N VAL A 106 -15.14 20.76 -10.23
CA VAL A 106 -16.45 21.22 -9.75
C VAL A 106 -16.39 22.50 -8.91
N GLY A 107 -15.20 23.13 -8.80
CA GLY A 107 -15.03 24.39 -8.07
C GLY A 107 -15.04 24.28 -6.54
N LEU A 108 -14.97 23.07 -5.98
CA LEU A 108 -14.93 22.84 -4.52
C LEU A 108 -13.57 23.13 -3.88
N THR A 109 -12.48 23.17 -4.66
CA THR A 109 -11.13 23.51 -4.17
C THR A 109 -10.28 24.18 -5.24
N GLN A 110 -9.29 24.97 -4.80
CA GLN A 110 -8.24 25.54 -5.65
C GLN A 110 -6.84 25.00 -5.28
N GLU A 111 -6.77 24.00 -4.41
CA GLU A 111 -5.52 23.40 -3.96
C GLU A 111 -4.62 22.92 -5.11
N ASN A 112 -3.31 22.92 -4.83
CA ASN A 112 -2.31 22.44 -5.78
C ASN A 112 -2.39 20.91 -5.92
N LEU A 113 -2.51 20.41 -7.15
CA LEU A 113 -2.56 18.97 -7.45
C LEU A 113 -1.19 18.30 -7.39
N LYS A 114 -0.09 19.06 -7.52
CA LYS A 114 1.27 18.54 -7.63
C LYS A 114 1.66 17.57 -6.49
N PRO A 115 1.38 17.83 -5.20
CA PRO A 115 1.68 16.87 -4.13
C PRO A 115 0.95 15.52 -4.31
N TYR A 116 -0.29 15.54 -4.80
CA TYR A 116 -1.06 14.33 -5.05
C TYR A 116 -0.53 13.55 -6.26
N ASP A 117 -0.05 14.25 -7.30
CA ASP A 117 0.67 13.64 -8.44
C ASP A 117 1.95 12.95 -7.97
N GLU A 118 2.77 13.65 -7.17
CA GLU A 118 4.04 13.15 -6.65
C GLU A 118 3.86 11.95 -5.74
N ILE A 119 2.91 11.99 -4.80
CA ILE A 119 2.60 10.86 -3.91
C ILE A 119 2.11 9.66 -4.72
N SER A 120 1.18 9.85 -5.66
CA SER A 120 0.70 8.75 -6.50
C SER A 120 1.82 8.16 -7.36
N GLY A 121 2.73 8.99 -7.89
CA GLY A 121 3.90 8.54 -8.65
C GLY A 121 4.90 7.78 -7.79
N ALA A 122 5.16 8.24 -6.57
CA ALA A 122 6.06 7.57 -5.62
C ALA A 122 5.57 6.16 -5.25
N TYR A 123 4.27 5.97 -5.09
CA TYR A 123 3.70 4.63 -4.86
C TYR A 123 3.86 3.70 -6.06
N PHE A 124 3.71 4.20 -7.28
CA PHE A 124 3.97 3.40 -8.48
C PHE A 124 5.44 2.93 -8.56
N ILE A 125 6.39 3.83 -8.28
CA ILE A 125 7.82 3.46 -8.20
C ILE A 125 8.05 2.44 -7.08
N SER A 126 7.37 2.59 -5.95
CA SER A 126 7.47 1.67 -4.81
C SER A 126 6.97 0.27 -5.14
N ILE A 127 5.91 0.13 -5.96
CA ILE A 127 5.43 -1.16 -6.47
C ILE A 127 6.57 -1.86 -7.24
N LEU A 128 7.25 -1.16 -8.16
CA LEU A 128 8.34 -1.74 -8.94
C LEU A 128 9.51 -2.18 -8.03
N ALA A 129 9.88 -1.33 -7.06
CA ALA A 129 10.93 -1.64 -6.12
C ALA A 129 10.61 -2.89 -5.27
N TYR A 130 9.37 -3.01 -4.79
CA TYR A 130 8.93 -4.18 -4.02
C TYR A 130 8.82 -5.44 -4.88
N PHE A 131 8.39 -5.33 -6.13
CA PHE A 131 8.36 -6.45 -7.06
C PHE A 131 9.76 -7.06 -7.24
N ILE A 132 10.79 -6.23 -7.40
CA ILE A 132 12.20 -6.67 -7.47
C ILE A 132 12.62 -7.36 -6.17
N ARG A 133 12.25 -6.81 -5.00
CA ARG A 133 12.54 -7.43 -3.69
C ARG A 133 11.89 -8.81 -3.56
N VAL A 134 10.65 -8.98 -4.02
CA VAL A 134 9.95 -10.28 -4.01
C VAL A 134 10.67 -11.29 -4.89
N ILE A 135 11.09 -10.90 -6.11
CA ILE A 135 11.87 -11.77 -7.00
C ILE A 135 13.18 -12.19 -6.33
N GLY A 136 13.93 -11.24 -5.78
CA GLY A 136 15.21 -11.51 -5.12
C GLY A 136 15.05 -12.47 -3.93
N ALA A 137 14.05 -12.25 -3.07
CA ALA A 137 13.81 -13.12 -1.92
C ALA A 137 13.29 -14.51 -2.31
N ASN A 138 12.51 -14.63 -3.38
CA ASN A 138 12.15 -15.93 -3.94
C ASN A 138 13.39 -16.70 -4.43
N GLY A 139 14.33 -15.99 -5.06
CA GLY A 139 15.63 -16.55 -5.43
C GLY A 139 16.39 -17.10 -4.23
N LEU A 140 16.53 -16.31 -3.16
CA LEU A 140 17.17 -16.74 -1.90
C LEU A 140 16.48 -17.98 -1.30
N PHE A 141 15.14 -17.96 -1.25
CA PHE A 141 14.36 -19.08 -0.72
C PHE A 141 14.61 -20.38 -1.50
N LYS A 142 14.64 -20.32 -2.84
CA LYS A 142 14.93 -21.48 -3.68
C LYS A 142 16.35 -22.02 -3.48
N THR A 143 17.33 -21.13 -3.30
CA THR A 143 18.72 -21.54 -3.02
C THR A 143 18.83 -22.25 -1.67
N GLU A 144 18.26 -21.68 -0.61
CA GLU A 144 18.28 -22.30 0.74
C GLU A 144 17.58 -23.68 0.74
N SER A 145 16.45 -23.83 0.03
CA SER A 145 15.78 -25.12 -0.08
C SER A 145 16.58 -26.17 -0.85
N ASN A 146 17.36 -25.77 -1.85
CA ASN A 146 18.19 -26.71 -2.61
C ASN A 146 19.42 -27.17 -1.81
N GLU A 147 19.98 -26.30 -0.96
CA GLU A 147 21.06 -26.66 -0.02
C GLU A 147 20.58 -27.69 1.01
N GLU A 148 19.36 -27.57 1.52
CA GLU A 148 18.78 -28.55 2.47
C GLU A 148 18.53 -29.95 1.85
N VAL A 149 18.41 -30.07 0.52
CA VAL A 149 18.22 -31.36 -0.17
C VAL A 149 19.54 -32.08 -0.46
N LEU A 150 20.66 -31.34 -0.51
CA LEU A 150 21.98 -31.86 -0.86
C LEU A 150 22.84 -32.25 0.36
N VAL A 151 22.36 -31.99 1.57
CA VAL A 151 22.99 -32.34 2.87
C VAL A 151 22.28 -33.56 3.46
#